data_AF-A0A8B8B351-F1
#
_entry.id   AF-A0A8B8B351-F1
#
_cell.length_a   1.000
_cell.length_b   1.000
_cell.length_c   1.000
_cell.angle_alpha   90.00
_cell.angle_beta   90.00
_cell.angle_gamma   90.00
#
_symmetry.space_group_name_H-M   'P 1'
#
loop_
_entity.id
_entity.type
_entity.pdbx_description
1 polymer ?
#
loop_
_entity_poly.entity_id
_entity_poly.type
_entity_poly.pdbx_seq_one_letter_code
_entity_poly.pdbx_strand_id
1 'polypeptide(L)'
;MSRKRNPNFSENELQVLLDEVEKNKSVIFSKLSNLVSNNSKKRVWDVICEKINACIASGHIRTVEEIRKKFSSYTSETKKKIAQNRKESARTGGGRAPATDLTPLQEKVSEILGDTPIDGIEGGVDTAESSTSTSRDKEISCECPSSSPHEEPYPAEIPPAKKARRSSFDEKVFDIETQKLEIERQRLSVERERLQIERERLGIEQQRFVMEQQRHTVYLAQRGVCFDHSASATE
;
A
#
# COMPACT_ATOMS: atom_id res chain seq x y z
N MET A 1 -26.72 -22.62 5.06
CA MET A 1 -26.54 -22.33 3.63
C MET A 1 -25.10 -22.64 3.24
N SER A 2 -24.87 -23.54 2.27
CA SER A 2 -23.51 -23.86 1.81
C SER A 2 -22.95 -22.70 1.00
N ARG A 3 -21.79 -22.16 1.39
CA ARG A 3 -21.11 -21.12 0.59
C ARG A 3 -20.66 -21.77 -0.71
N LYS A 4 -21.16 -21.29 -1.86
CA LYS A 4 -20.64 -21.68 -3.17
C LYS A 4 -19.14 -21.38 -3.18
N ARG A 5 -18.33 -22.40 -3.46
CA ARG A 5 -16.88 -22.25 -3.57
C ARG A 5 -16.57 -21.55 -4.89
N ASN A 6 -15.75 -20.50 -4.82
CA ASN A 6 -15.25 -19.86 -6.03
C ASN A 6 -14.32 -20.83 -6.79
N PRO A 7 -14.29 -20.76 -8.14
CA PRO A 7 -13.38 -21.57 -8.94
C PRO A 7 -11.92 -21.26 -8.60
N ASN A 8 -11.07 -22.29 -8.67
CA ASN A 8 -9.63 -22.14 -8.44
C ASN A 8 -9.00 -21.20 -9.47
N PHE A 9 -7.89 -20.58 -9.10
CA PHE A 9 -7.10 -19.79 -10.04
C PHE A 9 -6.32 -20.72 -10.99
N SER A 10 -6.39 -20.45 -12.29
CA SER A 10 -5.58 -21.14 -13.29
C SER A 10 -4.15 -20.63 -13.29
N GLU A 11 -3.23 -21.41 -13.86
CA GLU A 11 -1.83 -21.02 -13.97
C GLU A 11 -1.63 -19.76 -14.84
N ASN A 12 -2.40 -19.63 -15.93
CA ASN A 12 -2.39 -18.44 -16.78
C ASN A 12 -2.83 -17.18 -16.01
N GLU A 13 -3.87 -17.29 -15.18
CA GLU A 13 -4.33 -16.19 -14.32
C GLU A 13 -3.26 -15.78 -13.31
N LEU A 14 -2.53 -16.75 -12.76
CA LEU A 14 -1.43 -16.49 -11.82
C LEU A 14 -0.23 -15.82 -12.50
N GLN A 15 0.13 -16.26 -13.70
CA GLN A 15 1.20 -15.63 -14.49
C GLN A 15 0.87 -14.15 -14.75
N VAL A 16 -0.33 -13.86 -15.27
CA VAL A 16 -0.77 -12.48 -15.55
C VAL A 16 -0.80 -11.63 -14.28
N LEU A 17 -1.29 -12.19 -13.17
CA LEU A 17 -1.29 -11.51 -11.88
C LEU A 17 0.13 -11.10 -11.46
N LEU A 18 1.10 -12.01 -11.57
CA LEU A 18 2.48 -11.73 -11.16
C LEU A 18 3.16 -10.74 -12.10
N ASP A 19 2.97 -10.89 -13.41
CA ASP A 19 3.52 -9.98 -14.42
C ASP A 19 3.03 -8.54 -14.22
N GLU A 20 1.73 -8.36 -13.95
CA GLU A 20 1.17 -7.02 -13.79
C GLU A 20 1.52 -6.41 -12.43
N VAL A 21 1.63 -7.22 -11.37
CA VAL A 21 2.12 -6.74 -10.08
C VAL A 21 3.60 -6.35 -10.14
N GLU A 22 4.41 -7.09 -10.88
CA GLU A 22 5.83 -6.77 -11.13
C GLU A 22 5.97 -5.43 -11.86
N LYS A 23 5.23 -5.23 -12.96
CA LYS A 23 5.22 -3.96 -13.71
C LYS A 23 4.84 -2.76 -12.84
N ASN A 24 3.93 -2.97 -11.88
CA ASN A 24 3.41 -1.91 -11.00
C ASN A 24 4.01 -1.95 -9.57
N LYS A 25 5.15 -2.62 -9.37
CA LYS A 25 5.78 -2.85 -8.06
C LYS A 25 5.99 -1.56 -7.27
N SER A 26 6.45 -0.49 -7.94
CA SER A 26 6.72 0.80 -7.30
C SER A 26 5.48 1.45 -6.68
N VAL A 27 4.31 1.28 -7.29
CA VAL A 27 3.03 1.86 -6.82
C VAL A 27 2.40 0.96 -5.77
N ILE A 28 2.34 -0.36 -6.01
CA ILE A 28 1.71 -1.32 -5.09
C ILE A 28 2.44 -1.37 -3.75
N PHE A 29 3.78 -1.41 -3.79
CA PHE A 29 4.63 -1.49 -2.61
C PHE A 29 5.17 -0.13 -2.15
N SER A 30 4.59 0.98 -2.60
CA SER A 30 5.02 2.31 -2.14
C SER A 30 4.82 2.43 -0.62
N LYS A 31 5.86 2.86 0.11
CA LYS A 31 5.81 3.09 1.56
C LYS A 31 4.84 4.20 1.97
N LEU A 32 4.57 5.12 1.05
CA LEU A 32 3.65 6.24 1.27
C LEU A 32 2.20 5.76 1.28
N SER A 33 1.46 6.21 2.29
CA SER A 33 0.04 5.91 2.50
C SER A 33 -0.73 7.22 2.72
N ASN A 34 -0.74 8.10 1.71
CA ASN A 34 -1.60 9.28 1.66
C ASN A 34 -2.77 9.08 0.69
N LEU A 35 -3.76 9.97 0.69
CA LEU A 35 -4.99 9.84 -0.11
C LEU A 35 -4.70 9.65 -1.61
N VAL A 36 -3.73 10.41 -2.16
CA VAL A 36 -3.33 10.34 -3.58
C VAL A 36 -2.66 9.00 -3.90
N SER A 37 -1.77 8.52 -3.04
CA SER A 37 -1.09 7.22 -3.19
C SER A 37 -2.07 6.05 -3.02
N ASN A 38 -3.06 6.17 -2.14
CA ASN A 38 -4.10 5.16 -1.94
C ASN A 38 -5.02 5.06 -3.17
N ASN A 39 -5.41 6.19 -3.75
CA ASN A 39 -6.17 6.21 -5.00
C ASN A 39 -5.35 5.63 -6.16
N SER A 40 -4.04 5.91 -6.22
CA SER A 40 -3.15 5.34 -7.24
C SER A 40 -3.02 3.83 -7.10
N LYS A 41 -2.84 3.32 -5.87
CA LYS A 41 -2.85 1.88 -5.57
C LYS A 41 -4.18 1.24 -5.97
N LYS A 42 -5.31 1.86 -5.64
CA LYS A 42 -6.65 1.36 -6.00
C LYS A 42 -6.78 1.22 -7.51
N ARG A 43 -6.47 2.28 -8.27
CA ARG A 43 -6.52 2.27 -9.74
C ARG A 43 -5.64 1.19 -10.35
N VAL A 44 -4.43 1.00 -9.85
CA VAL A 44 -3.54 -0.07 -10.33
C VAL A 44 -4.16 -1.44 -10.09
N TRP A 45 -4.74 -1.67 -8.91
CA TRP A 45 -5.42 -2.94 -8.61
C TRP A 45 -6.68 -3.14 -9.46
N ASP A 46 -7.43 -2.08 -9.77
CA ASP A 46 -8.57 -2.14 -10.69
C ASP A 46 -8.11 -2.56 -12.10
N VAL A 47 -7.03 -1.97 -12.62
CA VAL A 47 -6.45 -2.32 -13.93
C VAL A 47 -5.94 -3.78 -13.95
N ILE A 48 -5.29 -4.23 -12.88
CA ILE A 48 -4.85 -5.62 -12.75
C ILE A 48 -6.06 -6.56 -12.79
N CYS A 49 -7.14 -6.20 -12.11
CA CYS A 49 -8.37 -6.96 -12.07
C CYS A 49 -8.99 -7.10 -13.45
N GLU A 50 -9.09 -6.01 -14.20
CA GLU A 50 -9.60 -6.01 -15.58
C GLU A 50 -8.76 -6.90 -16.49
N LYS A 51 -7.42 -6.81 -16.42
CA LYS A 51 -6.52 -7.64 -17.22
C LYS A 51 -6.66 -9.12 -16.91
N ILE A 52 -6.73 -9.49 -15.63
CA ILE A 52 -6.92 -10.87 -15.24
C ILE A 52 -8.27 -11.35 -15.74
N ASN A 53 -9.34 -10.60 -15.50
CA ASN A 53 -10.70 -10.94 -15.96
C ASN A 53 -10.79 -11.11 -17.48
N ALA A 54 -10.04 -10.34 -18.26
CA ALA A 54 -9.94 -10.51 -19.72
C ALA A 54 -9.25 -11.83 -20.15
N CYS A 55 -8.39 -12.40 -19.31
CA CYS A 55 -7.70 -13.67 -19.57
C CYS A 55 -8.47 -14.90 -19.03
N ILE A 56 -9.60 -14.70 -18.34
CA ILE A 56 -10.39 -15.80 -17.75
C ILE A 56 -11.22 -16.49 -18.83
N ALA A 57 -10.82 -17.71 -19.21
CA ALA A 57 -11.58 -18.53 -20.15
C ALA A 57 -12.89 -19.11 -19.56
N SER A 58 -13.00 -19.19 -18.23
CA SER A 58 -14.17 -19.78 -17.55
C SER A 58 -15.37 -18.83 -17.44
N GLY A 59 -15.23 -17.59 -17.89
CA GLY A 59 -16.28 -16.55 -17.80
C GLY A 59 -16.58 -16.08 -16.37
N HIS A 60 -15.83 -16.53 -15.36
CA HIS A 60 -16.00 -16.10 -13.98
C HIS A 60 -15.30 -14.77 -13.73
N ILE A 61 -16.05 -13.72 -13.40
CA ILE A 61 -15.48 -12.40 -13.09
C ILE A 61 -15.06 -12.37 -11.62
N ARG A 62 -13.78 -12.06 -11.36
CA ARG A 62 -13.25 -11.91 -10.00
C ARG A 62 -13.26 -10.45 -9.57
N THR A 63 -13.37 -10.22 -8.27
CA THR A 63 -13.25 -8.87 -7.70
C THR A 63 -11.80 -8.52 -7.35
N VAL A 64 -11.54 -7.22 -7.19
CA VAL A 64 -10.21 -6.70 -6.83
C VAL A 64 -9.74 -7.28 -5.48
N GLU A 65 -10.65 -7.44 -4.52
CA GLU A 65 -10.36 -8.00 -3.20
C GLU A 65 -9.94 -9.46 -3.28
N GLU A 66 -10.58 -10.26 -4.14
CA GLU A 66 -10.23 -11.67 -4.35
C GLU A 66 -8.85 -11.82 -4.97
N ILE A 67 -8.51 -10.94 -5.92
CA ILE A 67 -7.21 -10.91 -6.58
C ILE A 67 -6.12 -10.50 -5.60
N ARG A 68 -6.35 -9.45 -4.81
CA ARG A 68 -5.43 -9.03 -3.75
C ARG A 68 -5.21 -10.12 -2.71
N LYS A 69 -6.28 -10.78 -2.28
CA LYS A 69 -6.22 -11.91 -1.34
C LYS A 69 -5.42 -13.05 -1.93
N LYS A 70 -5.66 -13.41 -3.19
CA LYS A 70 -4.92 -14.48 -3.87
C LYS A 70 -3.45 -14.16 -3.98
N PHE A 71 -3.10 -12.93 -4.38
CA PHE A 71 -1.71 -12.47 -4.41
C PHE A 71 -1.05 -12.60 -3.03
N SER A 72 -1.69 -12.08 -1.99
CA SER A 72 -1.19 -12.19 -0.61
C SER A 72 -0.95 -13.65 -0.20
N SER A 73 -1.93 -14.54 -0.38
CA SER A 73 -1.78 -15.95 -0.04
C SER A 73 -0.67 -16.63 -0.83
N TYR A 74 -0.61 -16.40 -2.15
CA TYR A 74 0.39 -17.00 -3.03
C TYR A 74 1.82 -16.56 -2.66
N THR A 75 1.99 -15.28 -2.29
CA THR A 75 3.29 -14.76 -1.85
C THR A 75 3.71 -15.34 -0.51
N SER A 76 2.80 -15.46 0.47
CA SER A 76 3.08 -16.09 1.76
C SER A 76 3.43 -17.57 1.62
N GLU A 77 2.68 -18.33 0.82
CA GLU A 77 2.95 -19.74 0.52
C GLU A 77 4.33 -19.92 -0.13
N THR A 78 4.64 -19.07 -1.11
CA THR A 78 5.93 -19.10 -1.81
C THR A 78 7.09 -18.79 -0.86
N LYS A 79 6.99 -17.73 -0.05
CA LYS A 79 8.02 -17.38 0.93
C LYS A 79 8.22 -18.48 1.98
N LYS A 80 7.13 -19.10 2.46
CA LYS A 80 7.20 -20.24 3.39
C LYS A 80 7.95 -21.42 2.77
N LYS A 81 7.67 -21.73 1.50
CA LYS A 81 8.38 -22.80 0.77
C LYS A 81 9.88 -22.48 0.59
N ILE A 82 10.22 -21.24 0.26
CA ILE A 82 11.63 -20.78 0.16
C ILE A 82 12.33 -20.89 1.53
N ALA A 83 11.70 -20.43 2.61
CA ALA A 83 12.25 -20.49 3.95
C ALA A 83 12.46 -21.94 4.43
N GLN A 84 11.50 -22.82 4.14
CA GLN A 84 11.61 -24.25 4.43
C GLN A 84 12.78 -24.90 3.66
N ASN A 85 12.90 -24.60 2.36
CA ASN A 85 14.02 -25.10 1.53
C ASN A 85 15.38 -24.61 2.06
N ARG A 86 15.46 -23.35 2.53
CA ARG A 86 16.66 -22.79 3.17
C ARG A 86 17.00 -23.52 4.48
N LYS A 87 15.99 -23.79 5.32
CA LYS A 87 16.16 -24.48 6.61
C LYS A 87 16.61 -25.93 6.42
N GLU A 88 16.02 -26.63 5.45
CA GLU A 88 16.42 -28.00 5.09
C GLU A 88 17.84 -28.04 4.52
N SER A 89 18.20 -27.07 3.67
CA SER A 89 19.56 -26.94 3.12
C SER A 89 20.62 -26.60 4.19
N ALA A 90 20.24 -25.91 5.26
CA ALA A 90 21.16 -25.55 6.36
C ALA A 90 21.33 -26.66 7.42
N ARG A 91 20.48 -27.69 7.42
CA ARG A 91 20.43 -28.71 8.49
C ARG A 91 21.29 -29.96 8.21
N THR A 92 21.90 -30.09 7.04
CA THR A 92 22.67 -31.28 6.66
C THR A 92 24.19 -31.09 6.86
N GLY A 93 24.69 -31.61 7.98
CA GLY A 93 26.10 -31.97 8.16
C GLY A 93 26.49 -33.26 7.43
N GLY A 94 26.22 -33.34 6.12
CA GLY A 94 26.59 -34.48 5.27
C GLY A 94 25.62 -34.75 4.12
N GLY A 95 26.00 -34.34 2.90
CA GLY A 95 25.35 -34.71 1.63
C GLY A 95 24.33 -33.69 1.09
N ARG A 96 24.46 -33.31 -0.20
CA ARG A 96 23.51 -32.45 -0.92
C ARG A 96 22.13 -33.14 -0.98
N ALA A 97 21.17 -32.62 -0.23
CA ALA A 97 19.76 -32.87 -0.52
C ALA A 97 19.40 -32.22 -1.87
N PRO A 98 18.50 -32.81 -2.68
CA PRO A 98 18.08 -32.20 -3.93
C PRO A 98 17.39 -30.88 -3.59
N ALA A 99 17.93 -29.77 -4.14
CA ALA A 99 17.22 -28.50 -4.14
C ALA A 99 15.83 -28.79 -4.72
N THR A 100 14.77 -28.59 -3.95
CA THR A 100 13.43 -28.63 -4.54
C THR A 100 13.34 -27.41 -5.44
N ASP A 101 13.47 -27.65 -6.75
CA ASP A 101 13.46 -26.59 -7.75
C ASP A 101 12.21 -25.73 -7.54
N LEU A 102 12.42 -24.45 -7.25
CA LEU A 102 11.35 -23.48 -7.17
C LEU A 102 10.72 -23.40 -8.56
N THR A 103 9.39 -23.34 -8.62
CA THR A 103 8.75 -23.12 -9.92
C THR A 103 9.13 -21.72 -10.43
N PRO A 104 9.19 -21.47 -11.74
CA PRO A 104 9.57 -20.16 -12.27
C PRO A 104 8.66 -19.03 -11.75
N LEU A 105 7.38 -19.33 -11.47
CA LEU A 105 6.45 -18.40 -10.82
C LEU A 105 6.85 -18.06 -9.38
N GLN A 106 7.40 -19.04 -8.64
CA GLN A 106 7.84 -18.86 -7.25
C GLN A 106 9.14 -18.04 -7.18
N GLU A 107 10.07 -18.24 -8.12
CA GLU A 107 11.26 -17.40 -8.25
C GLU A 107 10.89 -15.95 -8.54
N LYS A 108 9.95 -15.76 -9.47
CA LYS A 108 9.42 -14.43 -9.82
C LYS A 108 8.80 -13.70 -8.63
N VAL A 109 8.05 -14.40 -7.78
CA VAL A 109 7.54 -13.85 -6.52
C VAL A 109 8.67 -13.38 -5.59
N SER A 110 9.76 -14.14 -5.51
CA SER A 110 10.94 -13.76 -4.71
C SER A 110 11.56 -12.46 -5.21
N GLU A 111 11.65 -12.28 -6.52
CA GLU A 111 12.17 -11.05 -7.13
C GLU A 111 11.24 -9.85 -6.90
N ILE A 112 9.92 -10.07 -6.99
CA ILE A 112 8.92 -9.02 -6.77
C ILE A 112 8.97 -8.49 -5.34
N LEU A 113 9.04 -9.36 -4.32
CA LEU A 113 8.99 -8.91 -2.91
C LEU A 113 10.36 -8.64 -2.28
N GLY A 114 11.45 -9.21 -2.81
CA GLY A 114 12.76 -9.21 -2.16
C GLY A 114 12.73 -9.90 -0.78
N ASP A 115 13.81 -9.75 0.00
CA ASP A 115 13.95 -10.31 1.37
C ASP A 115 13.04 -9.62 2.42
N THR A 116 11.87 -9.12 2.03
CA THR A 116 10.90 -8.55 2.97
C THR A 116 10.33 -9.66 3.84
N PRO A 117 10.60 -9.67 5.16
CA PRO A 117 10.01 -10.67 6.05
C PRO A 117 8.50 -10.42 6.14
N ILE A 118 7.69 -11.43 5.82
CA ILE A 118 6.25 -11.46 6.15
C ILE A 118 6.01 -12.36 7.36
N ASP A 119 7.07 -12.92 7.94
CA ASP A 119 6.98 -13.78 9.11
C ASP A 119 7.04 -12.97 10.40
N GLY A 120 6.17 -13.33 11.33
CA GLY A 120 6.16 -12.80 12.69
C GLY A 120 7.51 -13.04 13.37
N ILE A 121 7.79 -12.19 14.36
CA ILE A 121 8.87 -12.32 15.35
C ILE A 121 9.33 -13.78 15.54
N GLU A 122 10.59 -14.02 15.19
CA GLU A 122 11.29 -15.28 15.42
C GLU A 122 11.30 -15.56 16.93
N GLY A 123 10.56 -16.57 17.38
CA GLY A 123 10.39 -16.91 18.81
C GLY A 123 8.97 -17.29 19.24
N GLY A 124 7.97 -17.22 18.36
CA GLY A 124 6.64 -17.77 18.63
C GLY A 124 6.68 -19.29 18.71
N VAL A 125 6.89 -19.84 19.90
CA VAL A 125 6.61 -21.24 20.20
C VAL A 125 5.09 -21.44 20.18
N ASP A 126 4.58 -22.18 19.19
CA ASP A 126 3.22 -22.72 19.26
C ASP A 126 3.21 -23.80 20.34
N THR A 127 2.94 -23.38 21.58
CA THR A 127 2.76 -24.30 22.73
C THR A 127 1.37 -24.92 22.66
N ALA A 128 1.17 -25.79 21.67
CA ALA A 128 0.12 -26.78 21.71
C ALA A 128 0.48 -27.91 20.76
N GLU A 129 1.37 -28.82 21.18
CA GLU A 129 1.14 -30.27 21.14
C GLU A 129 1.99 -30.96 22.21
N SER A 130 1.32 -31.82 22.98
CA SER A 130 1.79 -32.58 24.13
C SER A 130 2.79 -33.67 23.72
N SER A 131 3.87 -33.88 24.49
CA SER A 131 4.30 -35.19 25.06
C SER A 131 5.79 -35.21 25.49
N THR A 132 5.99 -35.58 26.75
CA THR A 132 7.11 -36.38 27.31
C THR A 132 8.53 -35.80 27.44
N SER A 133 8.80 -35.27 28.63
CA SER A 133 9.89 -35.67 29.55
C SER A 133 11.28 -36.00 29.00
N THR A 134 12.30 -35.23 29.38
CA THR A 134 13.35 -35.64 30.35
C THR A 134 14.42 -34.55 30.52
N SER A 135 14.77 -34.28 31.79
CA SER A 135 15.84 -33.38 32.25
C SER A 135 17.23 -33.74 31.74
N ARG A 136 18.09 -32.73 31.60
CA ARG A 136 19.40 -32.68 32.31
C ARG A 136 20.14 -31.36 32.09
N ASP A 137 20.46 -30.73 33.21
CA ASP A 137 21.41 -29.65 33.40
C ASP A 137 22.84 -30.08 33.06
N LYS A 138 23.67 -29.15 32.56
CA LYS A 138 25.12 -29.24 32.74
C LYS A 138 25.78 -27.86 32.63
N GLU A 139 25.99 -27.24 33.80
CA GLU A 139 27.10 -26.32 34.04
C GLU A 139 28.43 -27.07 33.84
N ILE A 140 29.38 -26.45 33.14
CA ILE A 140 30.81 -26.80 33.20
C ILE A 140 31.60 -25.50 33.34
N SER A 141 32.46 -25.52 34.35
CA SER A 141 33.29 -24.46 34.90
C SER A 141 34.76 -24.61 34.47
N CYS A 142 35.55 -23.58 34.79
CA CYS A 142 37.02 -23.49 34.92
C CYS A 142 37.88 -23.71 33.66
N GLU A 143 39.06 -23.13 33.46
CA GLU A 143 39.87 -22.04 34.06
C GLU A 143 41.10 -21.88 33.12
N CYS A 144 41.67 -20.69 33.04
CA CYS A 144 42.84 -20.35 32.22
C CYS A 144 44.17 -20.69 32.90
N PRO A 145 45.28 -20.82 32.13
CA PRO A 145 46.60 -20.35 32.58
C PRO A 145 47.03 -19.07 31.87
N SER A 146 47.49 -18.14 32.70
CA SER A 146 48.06 -16.82 32.41
C SER A 146 49.45 -16.89 31.75
N SER A 147 49.73 -15.97 30.81
CA SER A 147 51.04 -15.32 30.61
C SER A 147 50.85 -14.05 29.76
N SER A 148 50.85 -12.90 30.44
CA SER A 148 51.04 -11.55 29.87
C SER A 148 52.54 -11.22 29.90
N PRO A 149 53.07 -10.28 29.09
CA PRO A 149 52.88 -8.85 29.36
C PRO A 149 52.55 -7.99 28.13
N HIS A 150 51.41 -7.30 28.23
CA HIS A 150 51.20 -5.85 28.04
C HIS A 150 52.16 -5.06 27.12
N GLU A 151 51.62 -4.46 26.06
CA GLU A 151 51.47 -2.98 25.95
C GLU A 151 50.53 -2.61 24.77
N GLU A 152 49.42 -1.95 25.11
CA GLU A 152 48.54 -1.19 24.21
C GLU A 152 49.01 0.28 24.22
N PRO A 153 48.86 1.09 23.15
CA PRO A 153 47.55 1.74 22.92
C PRO A 153 47.15 2.06 21.45
N TYR A 154 45.83 1.96 21.19
CA TYR A 154 45.00 2.80 20.29
C TYR A 154 44.80 2.41 18.80
N PRO A 155 43.67 2.81 18.16
CA PRO A 155 42.76 1.91 17.45
C PRO A 155 42.66 2.25 15.95
N ALA A 156 42.88 1.26 15.09
CA ALA A 156 42.68 1.42 13.65
C ALA A 156 41.23 1.09 13.27
N GLU A 157 40.56 2.11 12.76
CA GLU A 157 39.17 2.16 12.32
C GLU A 157 38.79 1.03 11.36
N ILE A 158 37.59 0.48 11.60
CA ILE A 158 36.85 -0.36 10.65
C ILE A 158 36.59 0.50 9.39
N PRO A 159 36.95 0.04 8.18
CA PRO A 159 36.71 0.81 6.97
C PRO A 159 35.20 1.00 6.76
N PRO A 160 34.72 2.23 6.47
CA PRO A 160 33.30 2.49 6.35
C PRO A 160 32.76 1.81 5.09
N ALA A 161 31.75 0.96 5.30
CA ALA A 161 30.95 0.38 4.24
C ALA A 161 30.45 1.48 3.27
N LYS A 162 30.52 1.17 1.98
CA LYS A 162 30.09 2.01 0.85
C LYS A 162 28.63 2.51 1.03
N LYS A 163 28.45 3.68 1.64
CA LYS A 163 27.15 4.38 1.79
C LYS A 163 26.88 5.41 0.68
N ALA A 164 27.67 5.44 -0.39
CA ALA A 164 27.59 6.53 -1.37
C ALA A 164 26.52 6.38 -2.47
N ARG A 165 25.76 5.28 -2.53
CA ARG A 165 24.74 5.06 -3.59
C ARG A 165 23.29 5.19 -3.16
N ARG A 166 23.01 5.38 -1.86
CA ARG A 166 21.65 5.50 -1.33
C ARG A 166 21.11 6.95 -1.39
N SER A 167 21.97 7.98 -1.40
CA SER A 167 21.54 9.38 -1.27
C SER A 167 20.90 9.98 -2.53
N SER A 168 21.43 9.69 -3.72
CA SER A 168 20.97 10.35 -4.96
C SER A 168 19.54 9.98 -5.38
N PHE A 169 19.04 8.82 -4.98
CA PHE A 169 17.66 8.42 -5.28
C PHE A 169 16.70 9.04 -4.26
N ASP A 170 17.06 9.01 -2.98
CA ASP A 170 16.27 9.58 -1.90
C ASP A 170 16.12 11.11 -2.03
N GLU A 171 17.15 11.81 -2.52
CA GLU A 171 17.12 13.25 -2.82
C GLU A 171 16.14 13.58 -3.96
N LYS A 172 16.18 12.83 -5.07
CA LYS A 172 15.21 12.98 -6.17
C LYS A 172 13.78 12.66 -5.75
N VAL A 173 13.60 11.70 -4.83
CA VAL A 173 12.28 11.37 -4.28
C VAL A 173 11.75 12.54 -3.43
N PHE A 174 12.60 13.17 -2.63
CA PHE A 174 12.25 14.37 -1.85
C PHE A 174 11.92 15.57 -2.76
N ASP A 175 12.67 15.77 -3.84
CA ASP A 175 12.41 16.82 -4.84
C ASP A 175 11.06 16.61 -5.54
N ILE A 176 10.72 15.36 -5.88
CA ILE A 176 9.42 15.04 -6.48
C ILE A 176 8.29 15.26 -5.46
N GLU A 177 8.50 14.92 -4.19
CA GLU A 177 7.50 15.10 -3.14
C GLU A 177 7.24 16.58 -2.83
N THR A 178 8.29 17.40 -2.80
CA THR A 178 8.18 18.85 -2.62
C THR A 178 7.48 19.52 -3.81
N GLN A 179 7.82 19.16 -5.05
CA GLN A 179 7.13 19.63 -6.24
C GLN A 179 5.65 19.22 -6.27
N LYS A 180 5.34 18.00 -5.82
CA LYS A 180 3.96 17.52 -5.73
C LYS A 180 3.15 18.31 -4.71
N LEU A 181 3.71 18.57 -3.53
CA LEU A 181 3.08 19.39 -2.49
C LEU A 181 2.84 20.82 -2.98
N GLU A 182 3.77 21.36 -3.75
CA GLU A 182 3.65 22.68 -4.38
C GLU A 182 2.49 22.72 -5.39
N ILE A 183 2.39 21.73 -6.27
CA ILE A 183 1.28 21.61 -7.23
C ILE A 183 -0.06 21.48 -6.50
N GLU A 184 -0.13 20.69 -5.42
CA GLU A 184 -1.35 20.52 -4.64
C GLU A 184 -1.75 21.82 -3.92
N ARG A 185 -0.77 22.57 -3.42
CA ARG A 185 -0.99 23.91 -2.83
C ARG A 185 -1.56 24.88 -3.87
N GLN A 186 -0.97 24.93 -5.07
CA GLN A 186 -1.44 25.79 -6.17
C GLN A 186 -2.87 25.42 -6.59
N ARG A 187 -3.15 24.12 -6.75
CA ARG A 187 -4.50 23.63 -7.05
C ARG A 187 -5.53 24.07 -6.01
N LEU A 188 -5.19 23.95 -4.72
CA LEU A 188 -6.08 24.39 -3.64
C LEU A 188 -6.27 25.91 -3.62
N SER A 189 -5.26 26.68 -4.00
CA SER A 189 -5.37 28.14 -4.16
C SER A 189 -6.37 28.50 -5.26
N VAL A 190 -6.23 27.88 -6.43
CA VAL A 190 -7.14 28.09 -7.57
C VAL A 190 -8.58 27.70 -7.21
N GLU A 191 -8.78 26.59 -6.50
CA GLU A 191 -10.12 26.18 -6.08
C GLU A 191 -10.74 27.16 -5.08
N ARG A 192 -9.94 27.72 -4.15
CA ARG A 192 -10.44 28.78 -3.24
C ARG A 192 -10.86 30.03 -4.02
N GLU A 193 -10.04 30.50 -4.95
CA GLU A 193 -10.36 31.66 -5.78
C GLU A 193 -11.62 31.42 -6.62
N ARG A 194 -11.73 30.24 -7.23
CA ARG A 194 -12.93 29.82 -7.96
C ARG A 194 -14.19 29.87 -7.08
N LEU A 195 -14.13 29.32 -5.87
CA LEU A 195 -15.26 29.33 -4.94
C LEU A 195 -15.61 30.75 -4.46
N GLN A 196 -14.60 31.61 -4.28
CA GLN A 196 -14.81 33.01 -3.94
C GLN A 196 -15.53 33.74 -5.08
N ILE A 197 -15.10 33.55 -6.32
CA ILE A 197 -15.77 34.11 -7.51
C ILE A 197 -17.21 33.62 -7.61
N GLU A 198 -17.47 32.33 -7.42
CA GLU A 198 -18.83 31.79 -7.48
C GLU A 198 -19.72 32.38 -6.37
N ARG A 199 -19.20 32.56 -5.16
CA ARG A 199 -19.90 33.24 -4.06
C ARG A 199 -20.25 34.68 -4.43
N GLU A 200 -19.30 35.43 -4.99
CA GLU A 200 -19.54 36.82 -5.42
C GLU A 200 -20.55 36.90 -6.56
N ARG A 201 -20.44 36.01 -7.54
CA ARG A 201 -21.39 35.88 -8.66
C ARG A 201 -22.81 35.65 -8.15
N LEU A 202 -23.01 34.71 -7.23
CA LEU A 202 -24.32 34.44 -6.63
C LEU A 202 -24.85 35.65 -5.85
N GLY A 203 -23.98 36.40 -5.17
CA GLY A 203 -24.34 37.65 -4.52
C GLY A 203 -24.86 38.70 -5.50
N ILE A 204 -24.18 38.87 -6.65
CA ILE A 204 -24.61 39.77 -7.72
C ILE A 204 -25.95 39.31 -8.30
N GLU A 205 -26.13 38.01 -8.54
CA GLU A 205 -27.36 37.45 -9.07
C GLU A 205 -28.55 37.66 -8.11
N GLN A 206 -28.32 37.48 -6.80
CA GLN A 206 -29.32 37.78 -5.78
C GLN A 206 -29.69 39.27 -5.76
N GLN A 207 -28.70 40.17 -5.82
CA GLN A 207 -28.95 41.61 -5.91
C GLN A 207 -29.72 41.98 -7.18
N ARG A 208 -29.37 41.39 -8.34
CA ARG A 208 -30.09 41.59 -9.60
C ARG A 208 -31.55 41.17 -9.48
N PHE A 209 -31.83 40.04 -8.85
CA PHE A 209 -33.19 39.58 -8.61
C PHE A 209 -33.98 40.57 -7.75
N VAL A 210 -33.40 41.07 -6.65
CA VAL A 210 -34.04 42.09 -5.80
C VAL A 210 -34.34 43.37 -6.58
N MET A 211 -33.38 43.85 -7.36
CA MET A 211 -33.56 45.04 -8.20
C MET A 211 -34.66 44.84 -9.25
N GLU A 212 -34.76 43.65 -9.83
CA GLU A 212 -35.81 43.32 -10.79
C GLU A 212 -37.20 43.25 -10.15
N GLN A 213 -37.30 42.69 -8.95
CA GLN A 213 -38.53 42.73 -8.15
C GLN A 213 -38.94 44.17 -7.83
N GLN A 214 -38.01 45.01 -7.36
CA GLN A 214 -38.28 46.42 -7.10
C GLN A 214 -38.73 47.16 -8.36
N ARG A 215 -38.05 46.94 -9.50
CA ARG A 215 -38.41 47.52 -10.80
C ARG A 215 -39.84 47.12 -11.19
N HIS A 216 -40.20 45.86 -11.01
CA HIS A 216 -41.55 45.37 -11.29
C HIS A 216 -42.59 45.99 -10.36
N THR A 217 -42.31 46.09 -9.06
CA THR A 217 -43.19 46.75 -8.09
C THR A 217 -43.46 48.20 -8.47
N VAL A 218 -42.42 48.97 -8.84
CA VAL A 218 -42.58 50.36 -9.30
C VAL A 218 -43.40 50.43 -10.58
N TYR A 219 -43.16 49.53 -11.54
CA TYR A 219 -43.93 49.45 -12.79
C TYR A 219 -45.44 49.21 -12.53
N LEU A 220 -45.78 48.30 -11.61
CA LEU A 220 -47.17 48.04 -11.22
C LEU A 220 -47.81 49.24 -10.53
N ALA A 221 -47.09 49.90 -9.61
CA ALA A 221 -47.55 51.10 -8.92
C ALA A 221 -47.86 52.25 -9.90
N GLN A 222 -47.01 52.46 -10.91
CA GLN A 222 -47.23 53.46 -11.98
C GLN A 222 -48.48 53.18 -12.81
N ARG A 223 -48.88 51.91 -12.95
CA ARG A 223 -50.11 51.50 -13.65
C ARG A 223 -51.34 51.45 -12.74
N GLY A 224 -51.22 51.90 -11.49
CA GLY A 224 -52.32 51.91 -10.51
C GLY A 224 -52.67 50.54 -9.92
N VAL A 225 -51.78 49.55 -10.06
CA VAL A 225 -51.93 48.21 -9.49
C VAL A 225 -51.10 48.14 -8.20
N CYS A 226 -51.71 48.48 -7.07
CA CYS A 226 -51.10 48.35 -5.74
C CYS A 226 -51.51 47.01 -5.13
N PHE A 227 -50.57 46.11 -4.86
CA PHE A 227 -50.82 44.92 -4.05
C PHE A 227 -50.60 45.28 -2.57
N ASP A 228 -51.70 45.54 -1.87
CA ASP A 228 -51.72 45.66 -0.41
C ASP A 228 -51.33 44.30 0.19
N HIS A 229 -50.09 44.18 0.67
CA HIS A 229 -49.64 43.02 1.43
C HIS A 229 -50.16 43.04 2.89
N SER A 230 -51.16 43.89 3.19
CA SER A 230 -51.74 44.10 4.52
C SER A 230 -52.98 43.26 4.81
N ALA A 231 -53.29 42.24 4.01
CA ALA A 231 -54.42 41.35 4.24
C ALA A 231 -54.00 39.87 4.29
N SER A 232 -53.28 39.46 5.33
CA SER A 232 -53.29 38.08 5.84
C SER A 232 -52.52 37.99 7.16
N ALA A 233 -53.09 38.61 8.20
CA ALA A 233 -52.74 38.34 9.59
C ALA A 233 -53.99 38.47 10.46
N THR A 234 -55.04 37.74 10.11
CA THR A 234 -56.17 37.44 11.00
C THR A 234 -56.73 36.06 10.66
N GLU A 235 -56.81 35.24 11.71
CA GLU A 235 -57.34 33.88 11.87
C GLU A 235 -56.45 32.69 11.45
#